data_AF-A0A7R9CFN4-F1
#
_entry.id   AF-A0A7R9CFN4-F1
#
_cell.length_a   1.000
_cell.length_b   1.000
_cell.length_c   1.000
_cell.angle_alpha   90.00
_cell.angle_beta   90.00
_cell.angle_gamma   90.00
#
_symmetry.space_group_name_H-M   'P 1'
#
loop_
_entity.id
_entity.type
_entity.pdbx_description
1 polymer ?
#
loop_
_entity_poly.entity_id
_entity_poly.type
_entity_poly.pdbx_seq_one_letter_code
_entity_poly.pdbx_strand_id
1 'polypeptide(L)'
;MISRVYLQYHTWKQVLSGALVGFLFGSLWFALTYLIFTPLFPLIASWRISEFLLLRDTTLIPNVLWFEYTHSRQEARARSRKLVSMKSQ
;
A
#
# COMPACT_ATOMS: atom_id res chain seq x y z
N MET A 1 28.31 8.38 -4.87
CA MET A 1 28.73 9.75 -5.29
C MET A 1 30.22 9.98 -5.12
N ILE A 2 30.81 9.76 -3.94
CA ILE A 2 32.24 9.99 -3.65
C ILE A 2 33.18 9.17 -4.56
N SER A 3 32.90 7.87 -4.73
CA SER A 3 33.69 6.99 -5.61
C SER A 3 33.73 7.45 -7.08
N ARG A 4 32.66 8.06 -7.59
CA ARG A 4 32.59 8.54 -8.99
C ARG A 4 33.46 9.77 -9.22
N VAL A 5 33.62 10.63 -8.21
CA VAL A 5 34.49 11.81 -8.28
C VAL A 5 35.95 11.41 -8.05
N TYR A 6 36.19 10.47 -7.12
CA TYR A 6 37.52 9.92 -6.85
C TYR A 6 38.15 9.26 -8.08
N LEU A 7 37.36 8.50 -8.83
CA LEU A 7 37.79 7.89 -10.10
C LEU A 7 37.76 8.86 -11.31
N GLN A 8 37.58 10.15 -11.05
CA GLN A 8 37.51 11.23 -12.06
C GLN A 8 36.45 11.07 -13.16
N TYR A 9 35.47 10.18 -13.00
CA TYR A 9 34.37 10.01 -13.96
C TYR A 9 33.38 11.18 -13.95
N HIS A 10 33.23 11.86 -12.82
CA HIS A 10 32.34 13.01 -12.69
C HIS A 10 32.96 14.14 -11.88
N THR A 11 32.62 15.38 -12.25
CA THR A 11 32.95 16.56 -11.46
C THR A 11 32.01 16.70 -10.27
N TRP A 12 32.46 17.34 -9.19
CA TRP A 12 31.62 17.66 -8.03
C TRP A 12 30.36 18.44 -8.42
N LYS A 13 30.45 19.33 -9.41
CA LYS A 13 29.31 20.08 -9.95
C LYS A 13 28.24 19.16 -10.53
N GLN A 14 28.63 18.18 -11.36
CA GLN A 14 27.69 17.20 -11.93
C GLN A 14 27.02 16.35 -10.86
N VAL A 15 27.78 15.95 -9.84
CA VAL A 15 27.27 15.14 -8.73
C VAL A 15 26.25 15.92 -7.89
N LEU A 16 26.55 17.17 -7.56
CA LEU A 16 25.63 18.06 -6.83
C LEU A 16 24.36 18.37 -7.64
N SER A 17 24.49 18.68 -8.93
CA SER A 17 23.34 18.89 -9.80
C SER A 17 22.47 17.64 -9.93
N GLY A 18 23.09 16.46 -10.09
CA GLY A 18 22.36 15.18 -10.12
C GLY A 18 21.65 14.87 -8.81
N ALA A 19 22.28 15.16 -7.66
CA ALA A 19 21.67 15.02 -6.34
C ALA A 19 20.44 15.92 -6.19
N LEU A 20 20.56 17.19 -6.59
CA LEU A 20 19.49 18.18 -6.51
C LEU A 20 18.31 17.78 -7.40
N VAL A 21 18.58 17.42 -8.66
CA VAL A 21 17.54 16.96 -9.59
C VAL A 21 16.87 15.70 -9.04
N GLY A 22 17.63 14.72 -8.57
CA GLY A 22 17.09 13.49 -7.98
C GLY A 22 16.22 13.76 -6.75
N PHE A 23 16.63 14.67 -5.87
CA PHE A 23 15.85 15.06 -4.70
C PHE A 23 14.54 15.76 -5.08
N LEU A 24 14.58 16.68 -6.04
CA LEU A 24 13.39 17.38 -6.52
C LEU A 24 12.39 16.42 -7.18
N PHE A 25 12.86 15.55 -8.08
CA PHE A 25 12.00 14.55 -8.72
C PHE A 25 11.46 13.53 -7.72
N GLY A 26 12.28 13.06 -6.78
CA GLY A 26 11.84 12.14 -5.73
C GLY A 26 10.78 12.76 -4.83
N SER A 27 10.98 14.02 -4.42
CA SER A 27 10.02 14.76 -3.59
C SER A 27 8.74 15.05 -4.34
N LEU A 28 8.83 15.43 -5.62
CA LEU A 28 7.66 15.65 -6.48
C LEU A 28 6.87 14.35 -6.66
N TRP A 29 7.55 13.24 -6.98
CA TRP A 29 6.89 11.94 -7.11
C TRP A 29 6.25 11.50 -5.80
N PHE A 30 6.94 11.64 -4.68
CA PHE A 30 6.37 11.37 -3.36
C PHE A 30 5.12 12.22 -3.11
N ALA A 31 5.18 13.53 -3.35
CA ALA A 31 4.03 14.42 -3.18
C ALA A 31 2.86 14.03 -4.09
N LEU A 32 3.11 13.68 -5.35
CA LEU A 32 2.06 13.20 -6.27
C LEU A 32 1.42 11.92 -5.76
N THR A 33 2.23 10.92 -5.40
CA THR A 33 1.70 9.63 -4.91
C THR A 33 0.94 9.80 -3.61
N TYR A 34 1.47 10.56 -2.66
CA TYR A 34 0.87 10.74 -1.34
C TYR A 34 -0.36 11.65 -1.35
N LEU A 35 -0.31 12.78 -2.06
CA LEU A 35 -1.40 13.77 -2.05
C LEU A 35 -2.49 13.46 -3.07
N ILE A 36 -2.17 12.78 -4.18
CA ILE A 36 -3.13 12.53 -5.26
C ILE A 36 -3.51 11.05 -5.31
N PHE A 37 -2.54 10.13 -5.38
CA PHE A 37 -2.87 8.72 -5.58
C PHE A 37 -3.39 8.03 -4.32
N THR A 38 -2.87 8.33 -3.13
CA THR A 38 -3.38 7.78 -1.87
C THR A 38 -4.86 8.07 -1.64
N PRO A 39 -5.39 9.30 -1.80
CA PRO A 39 -6.83 9.54 -1.66
C PRO A 39 -7.67 9.00 -2.82
N LEU A 40 -7.09 8.78 -4.00
CA LEU A 40 -7.78 8.15 -5.13
C LEU A 40 -7.84 6.62 -5.01
N PHE A 41 -6.99 6.00 -4.18
CA PHE A 41 -6.90 4.56 -4.05
C PHE A 41 -8.23 3.89 -3.67
N PRO A 42 -9.05 4.40 -2.70
CA PRO A 42 -10.36 3.82 -2.40
C PRO A 42 -11.32 3.83 -3.60
N LEU A 43 -11.28 4.90 -4.40
CA LEU A 43 -12.09 5.00 -5.62
C LEU A 43 -11.65 3.95 -6.65
N ILE A 44 -10.34 3.79 -6.87
CA ILE A 44 -9.79 2.78 -7.77
C ILE A 44 -10.11 1.37 -7.26
N ALA A 45 -10.01 1.12 -5.95
CA ALA A 45 -10.33 -0.17 -5.34
C ALA A 45 -11.81 -0.55 -5.51
N SER A 46 -12.72 0.44 -5.64
CA SER A 46 -14.14 0.21 -5.91
C SER A 46 -14.48 -0.13 -7.37
N TRP A 47 -13.52 -0.10 -8.30
CA TRP A 47 -13.79 -0.42 -9.70
C TRP A 47 -14.03 -1.92 -9.91
N ARG A 48 -14.85 -2.28 -10.91
CA ARG A 48 -15.15 -3.69 -11.26
C ARG A 48 -13.92 -4.54 -11.56
N ILE A 49 -12.89 -3.94 -12.17
CA ILE A 49 -11.62 -4.64 -12.43
C ILE A 49 -10.88 -4.93 -11.12
N SER A 50 -10.92 -4.00 -10.17
CA SER A 50 -10.30 -4.13 -8.86
C SER A 50 -11.02 -5.20 -8.03
N GLU A 51 -12.34 -5.23 -8.08
CA GLU A 51 -13.16 -6.29 -7.48
C GLU A 51 -12.87 -7.66 -8.13
N PHE A 52 -12.77 -7.72 -9.46
CA PHE A 52 -12.40 -8.94 -10.18
C PHE A 52 -11.01 -9.47 -9.78
N LEU A 53 -10.04 -8.57 -9.58
CA LEU A 53 -8.70 -8.90 -9.10
C LEU A 53 -8.61 -9.10 -7.58
N LEU A 54 -9.72 -8.95 -6.86
CA LEU A 54 -9.79 -9.05 -5.41
C LEU A 54 -8.86 -8.05 -4.70
N LEU A 55 -8.69 -6.86 -5.26
CA LEU A 55 -7.93 -5.78 -4.63
C LEU A 55 -8.64 -5.36 -3.34
N ARG A 56 -7.91 -5.45 -2.23
CA ARG A 56 -8.40 -5.10 -0.90
C ARG A 56 -7.78 -3.80 -0.43
N ASP A 57 -8.61 -2.87 0.00
CA ASP A 57 -8.16 -1.70 0.73
C ASP A 57 -7.99 -2.04 2.22
N THR A 58 -6.75 -1.93 2.71
CA THR A 58 -6.41 -2.09 4.14
C THR A 58 -5.76 -0.84 4.72
N THR A 59 -5.82 0.30 4.01
CA THR A 59 -5.09 1.53 4.38
C THR A 59 -5.48 2.06 5.77
N LEU A 60 -6.73 1.87 6.20
CA LEU A 60 -7.23 2.32 7.50
C LEU A 60 -7.17 1.23 8.59
N ILE A 61 -6.71 0.03 8.28
CA ILE A 61 -6.69 -1.09 9.23
C ILE A 61 -5.36 -1.04 10.02
N PRO A 62 -5.38 -0.77 11.34
CA PRO A 62 -4.16 -0.60 12.12
C PRO A 62 -3.39 -1.91 12.33
N ASN A 63 -4.09 -3.04 12.43
CA ASN A 63 -3.49 -4.37 12.54
C ASN A 63 -4.29 -5.37 11.69
N VAL A 64 -3.76 -5.67 10.51
CA VAL A 64 -4.41 -6.55 9.54
C VAL A 64 -4.57 -7.97 10.08
N LEU A 65 -3.55 -8.52 10.76
CA LEU A 65 -3.58 -9.89 11.27
C LEU A 65 -4.64 -10.08 12.35
N TRP A 66 -4.75 -9.11 13.26
CA TRP A 66 -5.78 -9.14 14.29
C TRP A 66 -7.19 -8.98 13.71
N PHE A 67 -7.34 -8.07 12.75
CA PHE A 67 -8.60 -7.87 12.03
C PHE A 67 -9.06 -9.17 11.33
N GLU A 68 -8.17 -9.83 10.60
CA GLU A 68 -8.48 -11.09 9.91
C GLU A 68 -8.79 -12.23 10.87
N TYR A 69 -8.03 -12.36 11.96
CA TYR A 69 -8.27 -13.38 12.98
C TYR A 69 -9.65 -13.22 13.63
N THR A 70 -9.99 -11.99 14.04
CA THR A 70 -11.27 -11.71 14.71
C THR A 70 -12.46 -11.95 13.79
N HIS A 71 -12.41 -11.48 12.54
CA HIS A 71 -13.47 -11.74 11.56
C HIS A 71 -13.63 -13.23 11.27
N SER A 72 -12.54 -13.95 11.03
CA SER A 72 -12.57 -15.39 10.76
C SER A 72 -13.19 -16.17 11.93
N ARG A 73 -12.83 -15.80 13.16
CA ARG A 73 -13.35 -16.47 14.38
C ARG A 73 -14.83 -16.13 14.64
N GLN A 74 -15.26 -14.90 14.34
CA GLN A 74 -16.67 -14.50 14.43
C GLN A 74 -17.52 -15.24 13.40
N GLU A 75 -17.07 -15.34 12.15
CA GLU A 75 -17.75 -16.09 11.10
C GLU A 75 -17.88 -17.58 11.45
N ALA A 76 -16.80 -18.20 11.90
CA ALA A 76 -16.82 -19.60 12.33
C ALA A 76 -17.87 -19.85 13.41
N ARG A 77 -17.94 -18.97 14.43
CA ARG A 77 -18.95 -19.06 15.49
C ARG A 77 -20.37 -18.86 14.97
N ALA A 78 -20.59 -17.91 14.06
CA ALA A 78 -21.90 -17.65 13.47
C ALA A 78 -22.38 -18.84 12.63
N ARG A 79 -21.49 -19.44 11.83
CA ARG A 79 -21.77 -20.67 11.05
C ARG A 79 -22.08 -21.85 11.96
N SER A 80 -21.31 -22.06 13.03
CA SER A 80 -21.58 -23.12 14.01
C SER A 80 -22.95 -22.95 14.68
N ARG A 81 -23.34 -21.74 15.08
CA ARG A 81 -24.68 -21.49 15.64
C ARG A 81 -25.80 -21.79 14.64
N LYS A 82 -25.63 -21.39 13.37
CA LYS A 82 -26.59 -21.68 12.30
C LYS A 82 -26.75 -23.19 12.08
N LEU A 83 -25.65 -23.93 12.07
CA LEU A 83 -25.65 -25.39 11.94
C LEU A 83 -26.35 -26.09 13.12
N VAL A 84 -26.16 -25.62 14.35
CA VAL A 84 -26.85 -26.16 15.54
C VAL A 84 -28.36 -25.89 15.46
N SER A 85 -28.76 -24.67 15.09
CA SER A 85 -30.18 -24.32 14.91
C SER A 85 -30.87 -25.13 13.81
N MET A 86 -30.16 -25.46 12.72
CA MET A 86 -30.71 -26.28 11.64
C MET A 86 -30.85 -27.76 12.01
N LYS A 87 -30.09 -28.25 13.01
CA LYS A 87 -30.20 -29.63 13.50
C LYS A 87 -31.28 -29.82 14.56
N SER A 88 -31.74 -28.74 15.20
CA SER A 88 -32.79 -28.79 16.23
C SER A 88 -34.20 -28.62 15.66
N GLN A 89 -34.36 -28.61 14.34
CA GLN A 89 -35.61 -28.48 13.61
C GLN A 89 -35.86 -29.78 12.83
#